data_AF-A0A942NIN2-F1
#
_entry.id   AF-A0A942NIN2-F1
#
_cell.length_a   1.000
_cell.length_b   1.000
_cell.length_c   1.000
_cell.angle_alpha   90.00
_cell.angle_beta   90.00
_cell.angle_gamma   90.00
#
_symmetry.space_group_name_H-M   'P 1'
#
loop_
_entity.id
_entity.type
_entity.pdbx_description
1 polymer ?
#
loop_
_entity_poly.entity_id
_entity_poly.type
_entity_poly.pdbx_seq_one_letter_code
_entity_poly.pdbx_strand_id
1 'polypeptide(L)'
;MTIMNINSFKLAAAGVLAFTAFTGLLAPATASAALVTGNATISIDNAAFSTATGGWTVDNFFDASFNTTAITGSLAGGSSSTTNMLFPVNTNAATVSYPGNRTLQATTMDSGNTAAGQIGLSGALTMTGALGDLFPYDFKLAKFGGVWNLVTFDTSFQNTTFLQLANAVESVDGSGQLSLSGDLIFGGGMSPTTASSIFGLTWSSFLGVQIANQNLVVGHLSLTPAAVPVPAAAWMFGSGLLGLLGVSRGKSKAAA
;
A
#
# COMPACT_ATOMS: atom_id res chain seq x y z
N MET A 1 -69.21 -4.28 49.90
CA MET A 1 -67.78 -4.32 50.28
C MET A 1 -67.00 -4.76 49.05
N THR A 2 -66.03 -3.96 48.66
CA THR A 2 -65.43 -3.84 47.32
C THR A 2 -64.56 -5.04 46.93
N ILE A 3 -64.69 -5.45 45.65
CA ILE A 3 -63.86 -6.44 44.95
C ILE A 3 -62.45 -5.87 44.72
N MET A 4 -61.40 -6.65 44.97
CA MET A 4 -60.11 -6.43 44.32
C MET A 4 -59.54 -7.73 43.75
N ASN A 5 -59.51 -7.73 42.41
CA ASN A 5 -58.91 -8.68 41.51
C ASN A 5 -57.43 -8.33 41.35
N ILE A 6 -56.50 -9.26 41.56
CA ILE A 6 -55.07 -9.05 41.27
C ILE A 6 -54.69 -9.91 40.08
N ASN A 7 -54.78 -9.28 38.90
CA ASN A 7 -54.23 -9.80 37.66
C ASN A 7 -52.70 -9.80 37.69
N SER A 8 -52.16 -10.85 37.08
CA SER A 8 -50.78 -11.07 36.66
C SER A 8 -50.09 -9.82 36.11
N PHE A 9 -48.94 -9.46 36.69
CA PHE A 9 -48.07 -8.40 36.18
C PHE A 9 -46.74 -8.96 35.63
N LYS A 10 -46.70 -9.02 34.29
CA LYS A 10 -45.63 -8.51 33.42
C LYS A 10 -44.26 -9.22 33.42
N LEU A 11 -44.19 -10.30 32.64
CA LEU A 11 -42.97 -10.72 31.94
C LEU A 11 -42.77 -9.85 30.67
N ALA A 12 -42.40 -8.58 30.84
CA ALA A 12 -42.16 -7.66 29.72
C ALA A 12 -41.01 -6.67 29.96
N ALA A 13 -40.02 -7.05 30.78
CA ALA A 13 -38.87 -6.20 31.09
C ALA A 13 -37.51 -6.88 30.81
N ALA A 14 -37.50 -8.06 30.17
CA ALA A 14 -36.25 -8.75 29.81
C ALA A 14 -35.79 -8.50 28.36
N GLY A 15 -36.67 -8.01 27.47
CA GLY A 15 -36.39 -7.88 26.04
C GLY A 15 -35.82 -6.53 25.58
N VAL A 16 -35.96 -5.48 26.38
CA VAL A 16 -35.56 -4.11 25.98
C VAL A 16 -34.19 -3.70 26.50
N LEU A 17 -33.65 -4.40 27.50
CA LEU A 17 -32.33 -4.12 28.07
C LEU A 17 -31.16 -4.86 27.38
N ALA A 18 -31.44 -5.78 26.44
CA ALA A 18 -30.40 -6.54 25.76
C ALA A 18 -29.84 -5.87 24.49
N PHE A 19 -30.50 -4.83 23.96
CA PHE A 19 -30.06 -4.17 22.72
C PHE A 19 -29.18 -2.92 22.93
N THR A 20 -29.23 -2.29 24.11
CA THR A 20 -28.41 -1.09 24.39
C THR A 20 -27.03 -1.41 24.96
N ALA A 21 -26.80 -2.65 25.40
CA ALA A 21 -25.50 -3.07 25.94
C ALA A 21 -24.54 -3.65 24.91
N PHE A 22 -24.98 -3.88 23.66
CA PHE A 22 -24.14 -4.51 22.62
C PHE A 22 -23.52 -3.52 21.62
N THR A 23 -23.86 -2.23 21.70
CA THR A 23 -23.27 -1.20 20.83
C THR A 23 -21.87 -0.76 21.26
N GLY A 24 -21.38 -1.21 22.43
CA GLY A 24 -20.10 -0.76 23.00
C GLY A 24 -19.01 -1.83 23.15
N LEU A 25 -19.25 -3.10 22.81
CA LEU A 25 -18.37 -4.20 23.23
C LEU A 25 -17.46 -4.81 22.15
N LEU A 26 -17.39 -4.29 20.92
CA LEU A 26 -16.44 -4.79 19.92
C LEU A 26 -15.94 -3.69 18.98
N ALA A 27 -15.40 -2.60 19.52
CA ALA A 27 -14.33 -1.91 18.81
C ALA A 27 -13.03 -2.37 19.47
N PRO A 28 -12.16 -3.14 18.78
CA PRO A 28 -10.84 -3.41 19.33
C PRO A 28 -10.18 -2.06 19.64
N ALA A 29 -9.87 -1.83 20.92
CA ALA A 29 -9.17 -0.63 21.42
C ALA A 29 -7.68 -0.62 21.05
N THR A 30 -7.37 -1.17 19.89
CA THR A 30 -6.20 -0.87 19.10
C THR A 30 -6.75 -0.70 17.69
N ALA A 31 -7.09 0.54 17.33
CA ALA A 31 -6.97 0.92 15.93
C ALA A 31 -5.49 0.73 15.59
N SER A 32 -5.12 -0.51 15.24
CA SER A 32 -3.92 -0.76 14.47
C SER A 32 -4.05 0.20 13.31
N ALA A 33 -3.18 1.20 13.23
CA ALA A 33 -3.10 2.13 12.12
C ALA A 33 -3.43 1.35 10.85
N ALA A 34 -4.42 1.81 10.07
CA ALA A 34 -4.82 1.15 8.84
C ALA A 34 -3.64 1.26 7.87
N LEU A 35 -2.69 0.36 8.05
CA LEU A 35 -1.44 0.28 7.31
C LEU A 35 -1.80 0.02 5.86
N VAL A 36 -1.04 0.65 4.98
CA VAL A 36 -1.13 0.43 3.54
C VAL A 36 -0.99 -1.08 3.25
N THR A 37 -1.86 -1.62 2.40
CA THR A 37 -1.85 -3.04 2.01
C THR A 37 -1.85 -3.18 0.48
N GLY A 38 -1.69 -4.41 -0.01
CA GLY A 38 -1.75 -4.73 -1.42
C GLY A 38 -0.38 -4.72 -2.10
N ASN A 39 -0.39 -4.42 -3.40
CA ASN A 39 0.81 -4.38 -4.24
C ASN A 39 0.91 -3.03 -4.92
N ALA A 40 2.10 -2.44 -4.92
CA ALA A 40 2.41 -1.40 -5.89
C ALA A 40 2.67 -2.07 -7.24
N THR A 41 1.93 -1.68 -8.25
CA THR A 41 2.12 -2.09 -9.64
C THR A 41 2.94 -1.02 -10.35
N ILE A 42 4.09 -1.41 -10.89
CA ILE A 42 4.99 -0.52 -11.61
C ILE A 42 5.10 -1.00 -13.05
N SER A 43 4.99 -0.06 -13.99
CA SER A 43 5.33 -0.27 -15.39
C SER A 43 6.37 0.76 -15.81
N ILE A 44 7.38 0.33 -16.55
CA ILE A 44 8.43 1.15 -17.12
C ILE A 44 8.39 1.01 -18.65
N ASP A 45 8.33 2.14 -19.34
CA ASP A 45 8.53 2.23 -20.77
C ASP A 45 10.03 2.34 -21.04
N ASN A 46 10.64 1.23 -21.46
CA ASN A 46 12.08 1.19 -21.75
C ASN A 46 12.52 2.14 -22.87
N ALA A 47 11.64 2.49 -23.81
CA ALA A 47 12.00 3.44 -24.86
C ALA A 47 12.12 4.86 -24.29
N ALA A 48 11.15 5.27 -23.47
CA ALA A 48 11.19 6.55 -22.77
C ALA A 48 12.31 6.58 -21.72
N PHE A 49 12.49 5.50 -20.96
CA PHE A 49 13.54 5.37 -19.95
C PHE A 49 14.94 5.46 -20.58
N SER A 50 15.17 4.76 -21.69
CA SER A 50 16.44 4.81 -22.44
C SER A 50 16.71 6.21 -23.01
N THR A 51 15.67 6.86 -23.54
CA THR A 51 15.76 8.26 -23.99
C THR A 51 16.13 9.20 -22.84
N ALA A 52 15.51 9.01 -21.66
CA ALA A 52 15.77 9.85 -20.50
C ALA A 52 17.19 9.71 -19.97
N THR A 53 17.74 8.49 -19.99
CA THR A 53 19.00 8.10 -19.35
C THR A 53 20.18 7.95 -20.31
N GLY A 54 20.01 8.30 -21.59
CA GLY A 54 21.07 8.15 -22.58
C GLY A 54 21.46 6.69 -22.87
N GLY A 55 20.52 5.75 -22.73
CA GLY A 55 20.69 4.38 -23.20
C GLY A 55 20.36 3.27 -22.22
N TRP A 56 19.99 3.55 -20.96
CA TRP A 56 19.68 2.49 -20.00
C TRP A 56 18.31 1.86 -20.24
N THR A 57 18.17 0.58 -19.94
CA THR A 57 16.89 -0.14 -19.96
C THR A 57 16.73 -0.96 -18.68
N VAL A 58 15.48 -1.20 -18.27
CA VAL A 58 15.15 -2.20 -17.25
C VAL A 58 15.04 -3.56 -17.94
N ASP A 59 15.77 -4.56 -17.45
CA ASP A 59 15.79 -5.88 -18.10
C ASP A 59 14.89 -6.86 -17.37
N ASN A 60 15.16 -7.07 -16.07
CA ASN A 60 14.46 -8.05 -15.26
C ASN A 60 13.90 -7.42 -13.98
N PHE A 61 12.77 -7.97 -13.56
CA PHE A 61 12.14 -7.72 -12.29
C PHE A 61 12.17 -8.97 -11.42
N PHE A 62 12.52 -8.81 -10.16
CA PHE A 62 12.53 -9.87 -9.15
C PHE A 62 11.48 -9.55 -8.11
N ASP A 63 10.48 -10.42 -7.98
CA ASP A 63 9.40 -10.27 -7.02
C ASP A 63 9.82 -10.63 -5.59
N ALA A 64 8.86 -10.61 -4.67
CA ALA A 64 9.09 -10.91 -3.26
C ALA A 64 9.65 -12.33 -2.99
N SER A 65 9.51 -13.29 -3.92
CA SER A 65 10.10 -14.63 -3.77
C SER A 65 11.63 -14.61 -3.81
N PHE A 66 12.23 -13.52 -4.32
CA PHE A 66 13.67 -13.31 -4.36
C PHE A 66 14.20 -12.45 -3.21
N ASN A 67 13.37 -12.04 -2.25
CA ASN A 67 13.81 -11.18 -1.13
C ASN A 67 14.98 -11.78 -0.32
N THR A 68 15.06 -13.11 -0.20
CA THR A 68 16.15 -13.80 0.51
C THR A 68 17.35 -14.12 -0.38
N THR A 69 17.31 -13.74 -1.65
CA THR A 69 18.33 -14.04 -2.65
C THR A 69 19.14 -12.78 -2.93
N ALA A 70 20.47 -12.88 -2.88
CA ALA A 70 21.33 -11.78 -3.27
C ALA A 70 21.19 -11.50 -4.77
N ILE A 71 20.67 -10.33 -5.12
CA ILE A 71 20.58 -9.87 -6.50
C ILE A 71 21.97 -9.35 -6.92
N THR A 72 22.65 -10.13 -7.75
CA THR A 72 23.99 -9.83 -8.26
C THR A 72 23.99 -9.98 -9.79
N GLY A 73 25.02 -9.48 -10.48
CA GLY A 73 25.12 -9.57 -11.94
C GLY A 73 25.19 -10.99 -12.52
N SER A 74 25.33 -12.02 -11.68
CA SER A 74 25.29 -13.42 -12.11
C SER A 74 23.97 -14.12 -11.77
N LEU A 75 23.01 -13.43 -11.14
CA LEU A 75 21.75 -14.04 -10.76
C LEU A 75 20.87 -14.30 -11.98
N ALA A 76 20.68 -15.56 -12.32
CA ALA A 76 19.66 -15.99 -13.26
C ALA A 76 18.27 -15.99 -12.60
N GLY A 77 17.25 -15.58 -13.35
CA GLY A 77 15.85 -15.55 -12.89
C GLY A 77 15.22 -14.17 -13.05
N GLY A 78 14.10 -13.98 -12.34
CA GLY A 78 13.25 -12.80 -12.51
C GLY A 78 12.40 -12.88 -13.79
N SER A 79 11.52 -11.91 -13.94
CA SER A 79 10.67 -11.71 -15.12
C SER A 79 11.26 -10.62 -15.99
N SER A 80 11.38 -10.86 -17.31
CA SER A 80 11.83 -9.83 -18.25
C SER A 80 10.73 -8.82 -18.64
N SER A 81 9.59 -8.84 -17.94
CA SER A 81 8.50 -7.88 -18.16
C SER A 81 8.81 -6.56 -17.46
N THR A 82 8.76 -5.47 -18.20
CA THR A 82 8.76 -4.11 -17.63
C THR A 82 7.35 -3.57 -17.38
N THR A 83 6.32 -4.40 -17.58
CA THR A 83 4.92 -4.01 -17.42
C THR A 83 4.28 -4.77 -16.27
N ASN A 84 3.41 -4.09 -15.52
CA ASN A 84 2.63 -4.65 -14.40
C ASN A 84 3.49 -5.44 -13.39
N MET A 85 4.68 -4.93 -13.09
CA MET A 85 5.57 -5.52 -12.08
C MET A 85 4.95 -5.30 -10.71
N LEU A 86 4.71 -6.38 -9.96
CA LEU A 86 4.03 -6.35 -8.68
C LEU A 86 5.03 -6.29 -7.54
N PHE A 87 5.04 -5.19 -6.80
CA PHE A 87 5.87 -4.98 -5.62
C PHE A 87 5.00 -5.03 -4.36
N PRO A 88 4.96 -6.17 -3.64
CA PRO A 88 4.14 -6.29 -2.44
C PRO A 88 4.54 -5.29 -1.36
N VAL A 89 3.53 -4.70 -0.72
CA VAL A 89 3.73 -3.78 0.41
C VAL A 89 4.18 -4.55 1.65
N ASN A 90 5.19 -4.04 2.34
CA ASN A 90 5.52 -4.49 3.69
C ASN A 90 4.46 -3.99 4.66
N THR A 91 3.61 -4.86 5.18
CA THR A 91 2.60 -4.45 6.16
C THR A 91 3.16 -4.30 7.58
N ASN A 92 4.44 -4.62 7.80
CA ASN A 92 5.09 -4.45 9.09
C ASN A 92 5.59 -3.00 9.28
N ALA A 93 5.45 -2.50 10.50
CA ALA A 93 6.04 -1.23 10.94
C ALA A 93 7.56 -1.33 11.18
N ALA A 94 8.17 -2.50 10.98
CA ALA A 94 9.59 -2.75 11.14
C ALA A 94 10.25 -3.10 9.79
N THR A 95 11.49 -2.67 9.62
CA THR A 95 12.33 -3.07 8.49
C THR A 95 12.80 -4.51 8.70
N VAL A 96 12.60 -5.35 7.69
CA VAL A 96 13.07 -6.74 7.68
C VAL A 96 14.39 -6.79 6.93
N SER A 97 15.42 -7.38 7.54
CA SER A 97 16.71 -7.60 6.87
C SER A 97 16.77 -9.01 6.30
N TYR A 98 17.32 -9.13 5.10
CA TYR A 98 17.54 -10.38 4.39
C TYR A 98 19.04 -10.58 4.10
N PRO A 99 19.47 -11.80 3.74
CA PRO A 99 20.83 -12.05 3.27
C PRO A 99 21.22 -11.17 2.08
N GLY A 100 22.52 -10.93 1.89
CA GLY A 100 23.03 -10.14 0.76
C GLY A 100 22.80 -8.63 0.88
N ASN A 101 22.69 -8.13 2.12
CA ASN A 101 22.45 -6.71 2.44
C ASN A 101 21.15 -6.15 1.84
N ARG A 102 20.15 -7.03 1.73
CA ARG A 102 18.80 -6.71 1.28
C ARG A 102 17.91 -6.33 2.45
N THR A 103 17.01 -5.39 2.27
CA THR A 103 16.09 -4.91 3.29
C THR A 103 14.69 -4.64 2.73
N LEU A 104 13.67 -5.16 3.37
CA LEU A 104 12.30 -4.71 3.15
C LEU A 104 11.99 -3.61 4.15
N GLN A 105 11.93 -2.38 3.67
CA GLN A 105 11.73 -1.18 4.48
C GLN A 105 10.40 -1.25 5.24
N ALA A 106 10.34 -0.68 6.45
CA ALA A 106 9.10 -0.54 7.20
C ALA A 106 8.05 0.29 6.42
N THR A 107 6.77 -0.03 6.60
CA THR A 107 5.68 0.89 6.25
C THR A 107 5.29 1.69 7.49
N THR A 108 5.51 2.99 7.42
CA THR A 108 5.14 3.95 8.48
C THR A 108 4.03 4.89 8.03
N MET A 109 3.61 4.79 6.77
CA MET A 109 2.50 5.58 6.26
C MET A 109 1.23 5.26 7.03
N ASP A 110 0.69 6.31 7.65
CA ASP A 110 -0.61 6.30 8.30
C ASP A 110 -1.65 6.88 7.33
N SER A 111 -2.70 6.12 7.04
CA SER A 111 -3.79 6.60 6.20
C SER A 111 -4.58 7.75 6.83
N GLY A 112 -4.50 7.94 8.15
CA GLY A 112 -5.05 9.11 8.86
C GLY A 112 -4.22 10.39 8.68
N ASN A 113 -2.96 10.28 8.26
CA ASN A 113 -2.08 11.41 7.98
C ASN A 113 -1.08 11.07 6.89
N THR A 114 -1.46 11.35 5.65
CA THR A 114 -0.62 11.08 4.49
C THR A 114 0.34 12.22 4.15
N ALA A 115 0.55 13.19 5.04
CA ALA A 115 1.46 14.30 4.79
C ALA A 115 2.94 13.87 4.80
N ALA A 116 3.28 12.81 5.54
CA ALA A 116 4.64 12.29 5.67
C ALA A 116 4.64 10.81 6.04
N GLY A 117 5.65 10.07 5.59
CA GLY A 117 5.88 8.66 5.91
C GLY A 117 6.36 7.87 4.70
N GLN A 118 6.42 6.55 4.85
CA GLN A 118 6.89 5.64 3.80
C GLN A 118 6.10 4.34 3.73
N ILE A 119 6.15 3.70 2.56
CA ILE A 119 5.56 2.41 2.25
C ILE A 119 6.68 1.53 1.73
N GLY A 120 7.05 0.50 2.49
CA GLY A 120 8.07 -0.44 2.06
C GLY A 120 7.57 -1.35 0.96
N LEU A 121 8.38 -1.58 -0.06
CA LEU A 121 8.05 -2.42 -1.20
C LEU A 121 9.04 -3.59 -1.33
N SER A 122 8.52 -4.79 -1.58
CA SER A 122 9.33 -5.97 -1.89
C SER A 122 9.63 -6.05 -3.38
N GLY A 123 10.88 -6.31 -3.71
CA GLY A 123 11.31 -6.58 -5.08
C GLY A 123 12.63 -5.91 -5.45
N ALA A 124 13.05 -6.12 -6.69
CA ALA A 124 14.26 -5.55 -7.26
C ALA A 124 14.14 -5.46 -8.77
N LEU A 125 14.99 -4.63 -9.38
CA LEU A 125 15.16 -4.58 -10.82
C LEU A 125 16.62 -4.85 -11.18
N THR A 126 16.85 -5.30 -12.41
CA THR A 126 18.12 -5.14 -13.10
C THR A 126 17.97 -4.11 -14.20
N MET A 127 19.03 -3.36 -14.43
CA MET A 127 19.12 -2.42 -15.53
C MET A 127 20.44 -2.60 -16.27
N THR A 128 20.40 -2.51 -17.59
CA THR A 128 21.59 -2.58 -18.45
C THR A 128 21.76 -1.25 -19.17
N GLY A 129 23.00 -0.81 -19.30
CA GLY A 129 23.35 0.38 -20.08
C GLY A 129 24.79 0.33 -20.57
N ALA A 130 25.23 1.41 -21.20
CA ALA A 130 26.57 1.48 -21.79
C ALA A 130 27.72 1.31 -20.78
N LEU A 131 27.44 1.53 -19.48
CA LEU A 131 28.44 1.42 -18.39
C LEU A 131 28.36 0.09 -17.62
N GLY A 132 27.51 -0.85 -18.06
CA GLY A 132 27.31 -2.15 -17.44
C GLY A 132 25.93 -2.30 -16.81
N ASP A 133 25.85 -3.17 -15.80
CA ASP A 133 24.60 -3.55 -15.16
C ASP A 133 24.44 -2.90 -13.78
N LEU A 134 23.21 -2.51 -13.46
CA LEU A 134 22.82 -1.97 -12.16
C LEU A 134 21.69 -2.81 -11.57
N PHE A 135 21.62 -2.78 -10.24
CA PHE A 135 20.68 -3.58 -9.46
C PHE A 135 19.97 -2.69 -8.44
N PRO A 136 19.08 -1.77 -8.87
CA PRO A 136 18.31 -1.00 -7.90
C PRO A 136 17.35 -1.92 -7.16
N TYR A 137 17.36 -1.82 -5.85
CA TYR A 137 16.58 -2.71 -5.00
C TYR A 137 16.16 -2.07 -3.68
N ASP A 138 15.34 -2.82 -2.92
CA ASP A 138 14.83 -2.43 -1.61
C ASP A 138 14.04 -1.13 -1.70
N PHE A 139 13.06 -1.14 -2.60
CA PHE A 139 12.26 0.01 -2.91
C PHE A 139 11.37 0.41 -1.73
N LYS A 140 11.10 1.70 -1.64
CA LYS A 140 9.98 2.23 -0.87
C LYS A 140 9.37 3.41 -1.59
N LEU A 141 8.10 3.65 -1.32
CA LEU A 141 7.47 4.93 -1.62
C LEU A 141 7.62 5.83 -0.41
N ALA A 142 8.12 7.04 -0.60
CA ALA A 142 8.27 8.02 0.47
C ALA A 142 7.72 9.37 0.03
N LYS A 143 7.05 10.05 0.96
CA LYS A 143 6.53 11.39 0.71
C LYS A 143 7.46 12.42 1.34
N PHE A 144 8.00 13.30 0.52
CA PHE A 144 8.94 14.33 0.92
C PHE A 144 8.47 15.68 0.40
N GLY A 145 8.30 16.67 1.28
CA GLY A 145 7.77 17.98 0.87
C GLY A 145 6.42 17.91 0.15
N GLY A 146 5.60 16.90 0.47
CA GLY A 146 4.31 16.65 -0.20
C GLY A 146 4.39 15.86 -1.50
N VAL A 147 5.59 15.50 -1.98
CA VAL A 147 5.77 14.76 -3.24
C VAL A 147 6.13 13.30 -3.00
N TRP A 148 5.50 12.41 -3.76
CA TRP A 148 5.76 10.97 -3.73
C TRP A 148 6.99 10.60 -4.55
N ASN A 149 7.86 9.80 -3.97
CA ASN A 149 9.11 9.35 -4.55
C ASN A 149 9.24 7.84 -4.40
N LEU A 150 9.65 7.16 -5.47
CA LEU A 150 10.17 5.80 -5.43
C LEU A 150 11.66 5.88 -5.09
N VAL A 151 12.03 5.30 -3.97
CA VAL A 151 13.35 5.46 -3.36
C VAL A 151 14.00 4.09 -3.25
N THR A 152 15.30 3.98 -3.57
CA THR A 152 16.07 2.75 -3.33
C THR A 152 16.73 2.77 -1.97
N PHE A 153 16.92 1.60 -1.38
CA PHE A 153 17.67 1.43 -0.14
C PHE A 153 18.82 0.44 -0.34
N ASP A 154 19.65 0.69 -1.35
CA ASP A 154 20.86 -0.09 -1.60
C ASP A 154 22.10 0.52 -0.91
N THR A 155 23.18 -0.24 -0.86
CA THR A 155 24.45 0.17 -0.22
C THR A 155 25.06 1.44 -0.80
N SER A 156 24.82 1.70 -2.07
CA SER A 156 25.49 2.75 -2.83
C SER A 156 24.68 4.04 -2.80
N PHE A 157 23.37 3.95 -3.02
CA PHE A 157 22.45 5.08 -3.13
C PHE A 157 21.65 5.37 -1.84
N GLN A 158 21.78 4.59 -0.77
CA GLN A 158 21.43 4.95 0.62
C GLN A 158 20.23 5.91 0.80
N ASN A 159 19.04 5.54 0.30
CA ASN A 159 17.81 6.33 0.38
C ASN A 159 17.68 7.49 -0.64
N THR A 160 18.35 7.41 -1.79
CA THR A 160 18.19 8.34 -2.90
C THR A 160 16.94 8.02 -3.73
N THR A 161 16.18 9.06 -4.11
CA THR A 161 15.07 8.96 -5.08
C THR A 161 15.57 8.36 -6.39
N PHE A 162 14.99 7.24 -6.78
CA PHE A 162 15.17 6.62 -8.09
C PHE A 162 14.27 7.27 -9.13
N LEU A 163 12.97 7.36 -8.82
CA LEU A 163 11.94 8.01 -9.64
C LEU A 163 11.00 8.82 -8.76
N GLN A 164 10.41 9.87 -9.32
CA GLN A 164 9.41 10.71 -8.68
C GLN A 164 8.04 10.46 -9.33
N LEU A 165 6.98 10.52 -8.55
CA LEU A 165 5.62 10.52 -9.08
C LEU A 165 5.21 11.94 -9.48
N ALA A 166 4.97 12.14 -10.76
CA ALA A 166 4.25 13.28 -11.31
C ALA A 166 2.75 12.97 -11.42
N ASN A 167 1.93 14.02 -11.47
CA ASN A 167 0.48 13.90 -11.58
C ASN A 167 -0.14 12.92 -10.56
N ALA A 168 0.46 12.89 -9.35
CA ALA A 168 0.08 11.93 -8.34
C ALA A 168 -1.37 12.16 -7.88
N VAL A 169 -2.18 11.12 -8.01
CA VAL A 169 -3.54 11.06 -7.46
C VAL A 169 -3.49 10.16 -6.24
N GLU A 170 -3.92 10.71 -5.11
CA GLU A 170 -3.89 10.04 -3.82
C GLU A 170 -5.29 10.12 -3.20
N SER A 171 -5.79 9.00 -2.69
CA SER A 171 -7.06 8.99 -1.96
C SER A 171 -7.09 7.92 -0.87
N VAL A 172 -7.81 8.21 0.21
CA VAL A 172 -8.06 7.27 1.29
C VAL A 172 -9.53 6.88 1.25
N ASP A 173 -9.81 5.58 1.18
CA ASP A 173 -11.18 5.08 1.10
C ASP A 173 -11.91 5.14 2.47
N GLY A 174 -13.21 4.82 2.47
CA GLY A 174 -14.02 4.80 3.69
C GLY A 174 -13.59 3.75 4.73
N SER A 175 -12.68 2.85 4.36
CA SER A 175 -12.07 1.84 5.24
C SER A 175 -10.69 2.29 5.75
N GLY A 176 -10.26 3.51 5.43
CA GLY A 176 -8.95 4.01 5.82
C GLY A 176 -7.80 3.39 5.02
N GLN A 177 -8.03 2.91 3.80
CA GLN A 177 -6.96 2.36 2.96
C GLN A 177 -6.47 3.37 1.92
N LEU A 178 -5.15 3.49 1.79
CA LEU A 178 -4.52 4.39 0.85
C LEU A 178 -4.50 3.80 -0.56
N SER A 179 -4.96 4.59 -1.52
CA SER A 179 -4.73 4.41 -2.94
C SER A 179 -3.84 5.53 -3.48
N LEU A 180 -2.93 5.18 -4.38
CA LEU A 180 -2.00 6.11 -4.99
C LEU A 180 -1.79 5.72 -6.45
N SER A 181 -1.75 6.69 -7.35
CA SER A 181 -1.31 6.47 -8.72
C SER A 181 -0.58 7.69 -9.26
N GLY A 182 0.35 7.51 -10.19
CA GLY A 182 1.03 8.63 -10.82
C GLY A 182 1.99 8.19 -11.90
N ASP A 183 2.42 9.17 -12.68
CA ASP A 183 3.42 8.98 -13.73
C ASP A 183 4.81 8.98 -13.12
N LEU A 184 5.66 8.05 -13.56
CA LEU A 184 7.04 8.00 -13.10
C LEU A 184 7.91 8.89 -13.98
N ILE A 185 8.65 9.80 -13.34
CA ILE A 185 9.64 10.67 -13.97
C ILE A 185 10.94 10.61 -13.15
N PHE A 186 12.08 11.07 -13.69
CA PHE A 186 13.29 11.20 -12.86
C PHE A 186 13.21 12.37 -11.89
N GLY A 187 12.37 13.37 -12.18
CA GLY A 187 12.19 14.53 -11.33
C GLY A 187 13.36 15.50 -11.44
N GLY A 188 13.07 16.80 -11.31
CA GLY A 188 13.98 17.91 -11.54
C GLY A 188 15.17 18.06 -10.57
N GLY A 189 15.72 16.98 -9.99
CA GLY A 189 16.90 16.99 -9.13
C GLY A 189 16.82 17.84 -7.84
N MET A 190 15.70 18.51 -7.60
CA MET A 190 15.56 19.54 -6.56
C MET A 190 14.17 19.46 -5.91
N SER A 191 13.91 18.44 -5.08
CA SER A 191 13.02 18.51 -3.91
C SER A 191 12.46 17.13 -3.54
N PRO A 192 12.75 16.64 -2.32
CA PRO A 192 14.03 16.61 -1.65
C PRO A 192 14.58 15.19 -1.79
N THR A 193 15.74 15.04 -2.43
CA THR A 193 16.64 13.96 -2.06
C THR A 193 17.04 14.24 -0.62
N THR A 194 16.52 13.49 0.34
CA THR A 194 17.01 13.60 1.73
C THR A 194 18.42 13.01 1.88
N ALA A 195 18.90 12.27 0.87
CA ALA A 195 20.26 11.75 0.82
C ALA A 195 20.78 11.68 -0.62
N SER A 196 21.95 12.27 -0.86
CA SER A 196 22.82 11.85 -1.97
C SER A 196 23.42 10.48 -1.63
N SER A 197 23.77 9.69 -2.66
CA SER A 197 24.58 8.48 -2.49
C SER A 197 25.87 8.75 -1.71
N ILE A 198 26.59 7.68 -1.30
CA ILE A 198 27.93 7.82 -0.71
C ILE A 198 28.94 8.53 -1.61
N PHE A 199 28.62 8.66 -2.90
CA PHE A 199 29.42 9.35 -3.91
C PHE A 199 28.95 10.80 -4.15
N GLY A 200 27.96 11.30 -3.40
CA GLY A 200 27.37 12.63 -3.61
C GLY A 200 26.47 12.74 -4.83
N LEU A 201 26.12 11.62 -5.48
CA LEU A 201 25.34 11.56 -6.70
C LEU A 201 23.87 11.18 -6.45
N THR A 202 22.98 11.70 -7.30
CA THR A 202 21.60 11.21 -7.44
C THR A 202 21.51 10.16 -8.55
N TRP A 203 20.44 9.36 -8.58
CA TRP A 203 20.17 8.45 -9.70
C TRP A 203 20.12 9.17 -11.04
N SER A 204 19.45 10.33 -11.12
CA SER A 204 19.39 11.14 -12.34
C SER A 204 20.79 11.57 -12.83
N SER A 205 21.65 12.03 -11.91
CA SER A 205 23.02 12.43 -12.27
C SER A 205 23.90 11.24 -12.69
N PHE A 206 23.74 10.09 -12.01
CA PHE A 206 24.52 8.89 -12.29
C PHE A 206 24.14 8.27 -13.63
N LEU A 207 22.84 8.22 -13.93
CA LEU A 207 22.30 7.71 -15.19
C LEU A 207 22.43 8.73 -16.33
N GLY A 208 23.06 9.90 -16.13
CA GLY A 208 23.26 10.89 -17.18
C GLY A 208 21.96 11.52 -17.70
N VAL A 209 20.93 11.61 -16.85
CA VAL A 209 19.64 12.17 -17.24
C VAL A 209 19.80 13.64 -17.62
N GLN A 210 19.50 13.95 -18.87
CA GLN A 210 19.59 15.31 -19.38
C GLN A 210 18.48 16.18 -18.79
N ILE A 211 18.78 17.46 -18.55
CA ILE A 211 17.82 18.41 -17.96
C ILE A 211 16.50 18.45 -18.73
N ALA A 212 16.56 18.38 -20.06
CA ALA A 212 15.40 18.37 -20.95
C ALA A 212 14.48 17.15 -20.76
N ASN A 213 15.01 16.05 -20.21
CA ASN A 213 14.29 14.79 -20.06
C ASN A 213 13.84 14.51 -18.61
N GLN A 214 14.06 15.43 -17.67
CA GLN A 214 13.73 15.19 -16.25
C GLN A 214 12.22 15.00 -15.99
N ASN A 215 11.38 15.59 -16.84
CA ASN A 215 9.92 15.47 -16.78
C ASN A 215 9.37 14.48 -17.82
N LEU A 216 10.24 13.75 -18.53
CA LEU A 216 9.79 12.70 -19.44
C LEU A 216 9.16 11.58 -18.61
N VAL A 217 7.94 11.21 -18.95
CA VAL A 217 7.25 10.08 -18.34
C VAL A 217 7.94 8.79 -18.81
N VAL A 218 8.56 8.08 -17.87
CA VAL A 218 9.27 6.82 -18.11
C VAL A 218 8.48 5.61 -17.65
N GLY A 219 7.30 5.82 -17.07
CA GLY A 219 6.50 4.75 -16.54
C GLY A 219 5.28 5.22 -15.77
N HIS A 220 4.63 4.27 -15.11
CA HIS A 220 3.47 4.52 -14.26
C HIS A 220 3.55 3.65 -13.01
N LEU A 221 3.12 4.21 -11.89
CA LEU A 221 2.95 3.50 -10.63
C LEU A 221 1.50 3.60 -10.19
N SER A 222 0.93 2.47 -9.79
CA SER A 222 -0.34 2.43 -9.08
C SER A 222 -0.22 1.56 -7.84
N LEU A 223 -0.92 1.94 -6.79
CA LEU A 223 -1.04 1.22 -5.53
C LEU A 223 -2.52 1.20 -5.22
N THR A 224 -3.10 0.02 -5.35
CA THR A 224 -4.49 -0.22 -5.01
C THR A 224 -4.54 -1.06 -3.74
N PRO A 225 -5.45 -0.74 -2.81
CA PRO A 225 -5.59 -1.53 -1.61
C PRO A 225 -5.98 -2.97 -1.92
N ALA A 226 -5.54 -3.90 -1.08
CA ALA A 226 -5.91 -5.30 -1.24
C ALA A 226 -7.44 -5.44 -1.06
N ALA A 227 -8.10 -6.11 -2.00
CA ALA A 227 -9.51 -6.42 -1.86
C ALA A 227 -9.71 -7.30 -0.60
N VAL A 228 -10.35 -6.75 0.42
CA VAL A 228 -10.69 -7.50 1.63
C VAL A 228 -11.96 -8.30 1.31
N PRO A 229 -11.93 -9.65 1.40
CA PRO A 229 -13.13 -10.45 1.27
C PRO A 229 -14.11 -10.03 2.37
N VAL A 230 -15.25 -9.46 1.99
CA VAL A 230 -16.30 -9.12 2.96
C VAL A 230 -16.75 -10.42 3.60
N PRO A 231 -16.60 -10.61 4.93
CA PRO A 231 -16.89 -11.90 5.55
C PRO A 231 -18.33 -12.31 5.25
N ALA A 232 -18.56 -13.59 4.97
CA ALA A 232 -19.90 -14.16 4.85
C ALA A 232 -20.80 -13.79 6.04
N ALA A 233 -20.21 -13.48 7.20
CA ALA A 233 -20.91 -12.93 8.35
C ALA A 233 -21.70 -11.64 8.05
N ALA A 234 -21.20 -10.72 7.21
CA ALA A 234 -21.95 -9.51 6.82
C ALA A 234 -23.27 -9.87 6.11
N TRP A 235 -23.24 -10.91 5.28
CA TRP A 235 -24.44 -11.48 4.65
C TRP A 235 -25.35 -12.18 5.66
N MET A 236 -24.78 -12.91 6.62
CA MET A 236 -25.53 -13.59 7.69
C MET A 236 -26.20 -12.60 8.66
N PHE A 237 -25.57 -11.46 8.95
CA PHE A 237 -26.16 -10.37 9.73
C PHE A 237 -27.31 -9.71 8.96
N GLY A 238 -27.16 -9.52 7.65
CA GLY A 238 -28.23 -9.02 6.78
C GLY A 238 -29.45 -9.94 6.77
N SER A 239 -29.28 -11.24 6.54
CA SER A 239 -30.38 -12.20 6.54
C SER A 239 -30.96 -12.43 7.93
N GLY A 240 -30.12 -12.44 8.97
CA GLY A 240 -30.55 -12.61 10.36
C GLY A 240 -31.40 -11.44 10.86
N LEU A 241 -31.03 -10.20 10.51
CA LEU A 241 -31.81 -9.00 10.85
C LEU A 241 -33.17 -8.97 10.15
N LEU A 242 -33.20 -9.32 8.85
CA LEU A 242 -34.45 -9.43 8.10
C LEU A 242 -35.35 -10.55 8.66
N GLY A 243 -34.76 -11.67 9.07
CA GLY A 243 -35.47 -12.74 9.77
C GLY A 243 -36.10 -12.28 11.08
N LEU A 244 -35.38 -11.48 11.89
CA LEU A 244 -35.88 -10.93 13.14
C LEU A 244 -37.06 -9.95 12.94
N LEU A 245 -36.97 -9.09 11.94
CA LEU A 245 -38.05 -8.17 11.58
C LEU A 245 -39.28 -8.90 11.05
N GLY A 246 -39.10 -9.99 10.30
CA GLY A 246 -40.19 -10.86 9.84
C GLY A 246 -40.95 -11.56 10.96
N VAL A 247 -40.25 -12.06 11.98
CA VAL A 247 -40.86 -12.77 13.13
C VAL A 247 -41.70 -11.83 14.01
N SER A 248 -41.35 -10.54 14.09
CA SER A 248 -42.08 -9.56 14.91
C SER A 248 -43.52 -9.28 14.45
N ARG A 249 -43.87 -9.55 13.18
CA ARG A 249 -45.20 -9.26 12.61
C ARG A 249 -46.24 -10.34 12.89
N GLY A 250 -45.85 -11.49 13.45
CA GLY A 250 -46.75 -12.63 13.68
C GLY A 250 -47.62 -12.57 14.93
N LYS A 251 -47.42 -11.61 15.85
CA LYS A 251 -48.12 -11.61 17.16
C LYS A 251 -49.41 -10.76 17.24
N SER A 252 -49.92 -10.24 16.12
CA SER A 252 -51.12 -9.37 16.13
C SER A 252 -52.44 -10.08 15.78
N LYS A 253 -52.50 -11.41 15.70
CA LYS A 253 -53.75 -12.15 15.46
C LYS A 253 -53.90 -13.38 16.38
N ALA A 254 -54.09 -13.13 17.67
CA ALA A 254 -54.67 -14.09 18.61
C ALA A 254 -55.26 -13.34 19.81
N ALA A 255 -56.32 -12.57 19.55
CA ALA A 255 -57.27 -12.12 20.55
C ALA A 255 -58.64 -12.03 19.85
N ALA A 256 -59.33 -13.16 19.83
CA ALA A 256 -60.76 -13.29 19.59
C ALA A 256 -61.34 -13.96 20.83
#